data_AF-A0AA36D4V7-F1
#
_entry.id   AF-A0AA36D4V7-F1
#
_cell.length_a   1.000
_cell.length_b   1.000
_cell.length_c   1.000
_cell.angle_alpha   90.00
_cell.angle_beta   90.00
_cell.angle_gamma   90.00
#
_symmetry.space_group_name_H-M   'P 1'
#
loop_
_entity.id
_entity.type
_entity.pdbx_description
1 polymer ?
#
loop_
_entity_poly.entity_id
_entity_poly.type
_entity_poly.pdbx_seq_one_letter_code
_entity_poly.pdbx_strand_id
1 'polypeptide(L)'
;MSTENVPPNDESTAWKNNLKLPPKDLRIKTADVTNTKGVEFEDFCLSRDLLMVIQKIDPSIKKIQALIIVPTRELALQTSQICMELSKHIKLKVMVTTGGTDLRDDIMRLNSLVHLVIATPGRILDLMEKGVADVSSCKILVFDEADKLLSQDFQGVLDRMIAFLPKDPQVMLYSATFPVTVTEFMSKHMRKPYEINLMEELTLLGVTQYYAYVQEKQKVHCLNTLFRKLQINQSIIFCNSTQRVELLAKKITEIGYSCYYIHSRMAQNHRNRVFHDFRQGNCRNLVCSDLLTRGIDIQAVNVVINFDFPRNAETYLHRIGRSGRFGHLGIAINLITYDDRHTLRRIESELRTQIQPIPKAVDPKLYVADAQICDADEPEPHH
;
A
#
# COMPACT_ATOMS: atom_id res chain seq x y z
N MET A 1 -19.61 31.52 43.73
CA MET A 1 -20.65 30.78 42.98
C MET A 1 -20.12 30.57 41.58
N SER A 2 -19.54 29.40 41.37
CA SER A 2 -18.86 28.94 40.17
C SER A 2 -19.87 28.41 39.17
N THR A 3 -19.87 28.96 37.96
CA THR A 3 -20.60 28.44 36.79
C THR A 3 -19.80 27.28 36.19
N GLU A 4 -20.38 26.08 36.20
CA GLU A 4 -19.81 24.87 35.62
C GLU A 4 -19.79 24.93 34.09
N ASN A 5 -18.62 24.66 33.52
CA ASN A 5 -18.41 24.44 32.09
C ASN A 5 -18.94 23.06 31.68
N VAL A 6 -19.98 23.03 30.85
CA VAL A 6 -20.42 21.82 30.14
C VAL A 6 -19.60 21.69 28.86
N PRO A 7 -18.90 20.57 28.61
CA PRO A 7 -18.11 20.40 27.39
C PRO A 7 -19.03 20.17 26.16
N PRO A 8 -18.58 20.52 24.94
CA PRO A 8 -19.38 20.36 23.74
C PRO A 8 -19.61 18.88 23.42
N ASN A 9 -20.86 18.56 23.07
CA ASN A 9 -21.33 17.24 22.69
C ASN A 9 -20.69 16.84 21.34
N ASP A 10 -19.62 16.06 21.38
CA ASP A 10 -18.81 15.69 20.20
C ASP A 10 -19.42 14.48 19.46
N GLU A 11 -20.45 14.74 18.65
CA GLU A 11 -21.11 13.76 17.76
C GLU A 11 -20.14 13.08 16.77
N SER A 12 -18.90 13.59 16.61
CA SER A 12 -17.86 13.01 15.74
C SER A 12 -17.31 11.66 16.23
N THR A 13 -17.64 11.26 17.47
CA THR A 13 -17.14 10.05 18.11
C THR A 13 -18.15 8.92 18.24
N ALA A 14 -19.41 9.11 17.80
CA ALA A 14 -20.48 8.12 17.94
C ALA A 14 -20.16 6.74 17.32
N TRP A 15 -19.33 6.71 16.27
CA TRP A 15 -18.89 5.47 15.64
C TRP A 15 -17.86 4.67 16.46
N LYS A 16 -17.12 5.32 17.39
CA LYS A 16 -16.18 4.63 18.29
C LYS A 16 -16.92 3.63 19.19
N ASN A 17 -18.18 3.90 19.51
CA ASN A 17 -19.03 3.03 20.34
C ASN A 17 -19.38 1.71 19.64
N ASN A 18 -19.32 1.66 18.31
CA ASN A 18 -19.60 0.46 17.52
C ASN A 18 -18.35 -0.37 17.18
N LEU A 19 -17.14 0.12 17.50
CA LEU A 19 -15.94 -0.70 17.41
C LEU A 19 -15.68 -1.41 18.73
N LYS A 20 -15.91 -2.72 18.73
CA LYS A 20 -15.31 -3.60 19.73
C LYS A 20 -13.80 -3.60 19.50
N LEU A 21 -13.09 -2.73 20.20
CA LEU A 21 -11.64 -2.75 20.25
C LEU A 21 -11.21 -4.10 20.86
N PRO A 22 -10.37 -4.88 20.18
CA PRO A 22 -9.84 -6.09 20.79
C PRO A 22 -8.97 -5.72 22.01
N PRO A 23 -8.91 -6.60 23.03
CA PRO A 23 -8.00 -6.40 24.15
C PRO A 23 -6.55 -6.25 23.67
N LYS A 24 -5.81 -5.37 24.34
CA LYS A 24 -4.41 -5.09 24.00
C LYS A 24 -3.58 -6.37 24.14
N ASP A 25 -2.95 -6.79 23.03
CA ASP A 25 -2.07 -7.95 23.04
C ASP A 25 -0.77 -7.61 23.80
N LEU A 26 -0.49 -8.39 24.85
CA LEU A 26 0.66 -8.19 25.75
C LEU A 26 1.91 -8.98 25.33
N ARG A 27 1.84 -9.75 24.24
CA ARG A 27 2.99 -10.53 23.76
C ARG A 27 4.12 -9.60 23.29
N ILE A 28 5.36 -10.00 23.58
CA ILE A 28 6.58 -9.26 23.24
C ILE A 28 6.54 -8.90 21.74
N LYS A 29 6.49 -7.61 21.46
CA LYS A 29 6.68 -7.07 20.11
C LYS A 29 8.17 -7.04 19.86
N THR A 30 8.58 -7.56 18.71
CA THR A 30 9.99 -7.54 18.34
C THR A 30 10.41 -6.08 18.08
N ALA A 31 11.61 -5.71 18.53
CA ALA A 31 12.07 -4.33 18.49
C ALA A 31 12.03 -3.76 17.08
N ASP A 32 11.49 -2.55 16.93
CA ASP A 32 11.43 -1.86 15.65
C ASP A 32 12.87 -1.66 15.11
N VAL A 33 13.13 -2.12 13.88
CA VAL A 33 14.47 -2.12 13.25
C VAL A 33 14.90 -0.67 12.87
N THR A 34 14.08 0.32 13.21
CA THR A 34 14.30 1.73 12.91
C THR A 34 15.47 2.36 13.67
N ASN A 35 16.03 1.69 14.68
CA ASN A 35 17.06 2.29 15.53
C ASN A 35 18.51 2.07 15.06
N THR A 36 18.71 1.45 13.90
CA THR A 36 20.04 1.31 13.28
C THR A 36 19.94 1.51 11.78
N LYS A 37 20.04 2.76 11.30
CA LYS A 37 20.68 3.10 10.02
C LYS A 37 20.84 4.61 9.85
N GLY A 38 21.98 4.99 9.30
CA GLY A 38 22.41 6.37 9.12
C GLY A 38 22.82 6.67 7.68
N VAL A 39 22.40 7.87 7.25
CA VAL A 39 23.09 8.83 6.37
C VAL A 39 23.45 8.52 4.91
N GLU A 40 22.95 7.44 4.29
CA GLU A 40 23.02 7.29 2.82
C GLU A 40 21.70 7.70 2.14
N PHE A 41 21.76 8.33 0.95
CA PHE A 41 20.57 8.83 0.23
C PHE A 41 19.53 7.73 -0.07
N GLU A 42 20.01 6.50 -0.20
CA GLU A 42 19.21 5.30 -0.49
C GLU A 42 18.45 4.77 0.76
N ASP A 43 18.90 5.11 1.96
CA ASP A 43 18.24 4.75 3.24
C ASP A 43 16.98 5.58 3.52
N PHE A 44 16.77 6.69 2.82
CA PHE A 44 15.62 7.58 3.03
C PHE A 44 14.36 7.15 2.25
N CYS A 45 14.40 6.03 1.51
CA CYS A 45 13.30 5.56 0.65
C CYS A 45 12.74 6.66 -0.28
N LEU A 46 13.61 7.58 -0.74
CA LEU A 46 13.20 8.69 -1.59
C LEU A 46 13.07 8.18 -3.03
N SER A 47 11.87 8.25 -3.60
CA SER A 47 11.69 8.05 -5.04
C SER A 47 12.50 9.13 -5.77
N ARG A 48 13.56 8.71 -6.48
CA ARG A 48 14.41 9.59 -7.33
C ARG A 48 13.56 10.38 -8.33
N ASP A 49 12.42 9.83 -8.69
CA ASP A 49 11.47 10.37 -9.65
C ASP A 49 10.70 11.55 -9.08
N LEU A 50 10.30 11.46 -7.80
CA LEU A 50 9.72 12.60 -7.07
C LEU A 50 10.73 13.73 -6.94
N LEU A 51 12.01 13.42 -6.74
CA LEU A 51 13.07 14.43 -6.68
C LEU A 51 13.21 15.18 -8.01
N MET A 52 13.18 14.46 -9.13
CA MET A 52 13.23 15.04 -10.48
C MET A 52 12.02 15.93 -10.78
N VAL A 53 10.81 15.51 -10.39
CA VAL A 53 9.60 16.31 -10.52
C VAL A 53 9.73 17.60 -9.70
N ILE A 54 10.11 17.48 -8.43
CA ILE A 54 10.23 18.60 -7.50
C ILE A 54 11.30 19.60 -7.96
N GLN A 55 12.44 19.12 -8.48
CA GLN A 55 13.53 19.97 -8.93
C GLN A 55 13.19 20.76 -10.20
N LYS A 56 12.34 20.22 -11.08
CA LYS A 56 11.94 20.88 -12.34
C LYS A 56 10.81 21.88 -12.18
N ILE A 57 10.10 21.86 -11.05
CA ILE A 57 9.02 22.81 -10.78
C ILE A 57 9.62 24.14 -10.35
N ASP A 58 9.18 25.23 -10.99
CA ASP A 58 9.55 26.60 -10.60
C ASP A 58 8.48 27.18 -9.64
N PRO A 59 8.79 27.39 -8.35
CA PRO A 59 7.82 27.93 -7.39
C PRO A 59 7.39 29.38 -7.64
N SER A 60 8.06 30.10 -8.55
CA SER A 60 7.66 31.45 -8.96
C SER A 60 6.47 31.45 -9.93
N ILE A 61 6.31 30.37 -10.69
CA ILE A 61 5.25 30.21 -11.67
C ILE A 61 3.99 29.69 -10.96
N LYS A 62 2.98 30.55 -10.85
CA LYS A 62 1.73 30.28 -10.13
C LYS A 62 0.74 29.40 -10.90
N LYS A 63 1.20 28.25 -11.42
CA LYS A 63 0.40 27.28 -12.18
C LYS A 63 0.76 25.84 -11.81
N ILE A 64 -0.15 24.93 -12.14
CA ILE A 64 0.13 23.48 -12.08
C ILE A 64 1.17 23.15 -13.14
N GLN A 65 2.31 22.64 -12.70
CA GLN A 65 3.47 22.32 -13.54
C GLN A 65 3.73 20.83 -13.66
N ALA A 66 3.25 20.05 -12.68
CA ALA A 66 3.36 18.61 -12.67
C ALA A 66 2.09 17.93 -12.15
N LEU A 67 1.84 16.74 -12.68
CA LEU A 67 0.72 15.89 -12.31
C LEU A 67 1.23 14.46 -12.06
N ILE A 68 0.91 13.90 -10.89
CA ILE A 68 1.19 12.51 -10.55
C ILE A 68 -0.15 11.77 -10.45
N ILE A 69 -0.32 10.75 -11.28
CA ILE A 69 -1.51 9.92 -11.35
C ILE A 69 -1.25 8.60 -10.64
N VAL A 70 -2.15 8.26 -9.72
CA VAL A 70 -2.07 7.06 -8.88
C VAL A 70 -3.43 6.33 -8.89
N PRO A 71 -3.47 5.00 -8.80
CA PRO A 71 -4.73 4.24 -8.89
C PRO A 71 -5.57 4.30 -7.62
N THR A 72 -4.96 4.58 -6.46
CA THR A 72 -5.63 4.53 -5.16
C THR A 72 -5.45 5.82 -4.37
N ARG A 73 -6.38 6.07 -3.44
CA ARG A 73 -6.34 7.28 -2.59
C ARG A 73 -5.23 7.17 -1.55
N GLU A 74 -5.03 5.97 -1.06
CA GLU A 74 -4.02 5.60 -0.09
C GLU A 74 -2.61 5.89 -0.64
N LEU A 75 -2.33 5.48 -1.89
CA LEU A 75 -1.08 5.84 -2.56
C LEU A 75 -0.96 7.34 -2.77
N ALA A 76 -2.04 8.03 -3.17
CA ALA A 76 -2.02 9.48 -3.33
C ALA A 76 -1.56 10.22 -2.05
N LEU A 77 -2.08 9.79 -0.90
CA LEU A 77 -1.70 10.34 0.39
C LEU A 77 -0.24 10.05 0.73
N GLN A 78 0.24 8.83 0.47
CA GLN A 78 1.65 8.47 0.71
C GLN A 78 2.62 9.25 -0.16
N THR A 79 2.36 9.30 -1.48
CA THR A 79 3.15 10.10 -2.41
C THR A 79 3.16 11.57 -1.98
N SER A 80 2.03 12.09 -1.49
CA SER A 80 1.96 13.47 -1.02
C SER A 80 2.79 13.73 0.23
N GLN A 81 2.82 12.80 1.18
CA GLN A 81 3.64 12.91 2.40
C GLN A 81 5.12 12.96 2.03
N ILE A 82 5.56 12.07 1.13
CA ILE A 82 6.94 12.04 0.63
C ILE A 82 7.26 13.33 -0.11
N CYS A 83 6.37 13.79 -1.01
CA CYS A 83 6.55 15.05 -1.72
C CYS A 83 6.66 16.24 -0.78
N MET A 84 5.83 16.31 0.27
CA MET A 84 5.86 17.40 1.25
C MET A 84 7.15 17.40 2.07
N GLU A 85 7.65 16.23 2.47
CA GLU A 85 8.92 16.13 3.20
C GLU A 85 10.10 16.51 2.30
N LEU A 86 10.15 15.99 1.08
CA LEU A 86 11.18 16.31 0.08
C LEU A 86 11.19 17.79 -0.32
N SER A 87 10.00 18.41 -0.38
CA SER A 87 9.85 19.82 -0.76
C SER A 87 9.80 20.77 0.44
N LYS A 88 10.08 20.33 1.66
CA LYS A 88 9.99 21.15 2.89
C LYS A 88 10.75 22.48 2.83
N HIS A 89 11.88 22.50 2.11
CA HIS A 89 12.71 23.70 1.92
C HIS A 89 12.47 24.42 0.60
N ILE A 90 11.56 23.90 -0.23
CA ILE A 90 11.17 24.48 -1.51
C ILE A 90 9.78 25.09 -1.31
N LYS A 91 9.52 26.30 -1.79
CA LYS A 91 8.19 26.96 -1.66
C LYS A 91 7.13 26.34 -2.59
N LEU A 92 7.17 25.02 -2.76
CA LEU A 92 6.29 24.23 -3.59
C LEU A 92 4.97 23.99 -2.85
N LYS A 93 3.88 23.91 -3.61
CA LYS A 93 2.53 23.69 -3.08
C LYS A 93 1.97 22.43 -3.70
N VAL A 94 1.88 21.38 -2.89
CA VAL A 94 1.33 20.09 -3.25
C VAL A 94 -0.17 20.07 -2.92
N MET A 95 -0.95 19.47 -3.79
CA MET A 95 -2.36 19.16 -3.54
C MET A 95 -2.62 17.68 -3.85
N VAL A 96 -3.45 17.05 -3.02
CA VAL A 96 -3.99 15.72 -3.27
C VAL A 96 -5.45 15.87 -3.63
N THR A 97 -5.89 15.25 -4.71
CA THR A 97 -7.32 15.18 -5.06
C THR A 97 -7.66 13.78 -5.54
N THR A 98 -8.59 13.13 -4.86
CA THR A 98 -8.95 11.75 -5.14
C THR A 98 -10.46 11.59 -5.08
N GLY A 99 -11.01 10.52 -5.64
CA GLY A 99 -12.43 10.25 -5.43
C GLY A 99 -12.80 10.32 -3.93
N GLY A 100 -14.03 10.65 -3.58
CA GLY A 100 -14.55 10.59 -2.20
C GLY A 100 -13.94 11.54 -1.16
N THR A 101 -13.06 12.47 -1.53
CA THR A 101 -12.98 13.78 -0.87
C THR A 101 -14.12 14.67 -1.39
N ASP A 102 -14.55 15.68 -0.62
CA ASP A 102 -15.57 16.62 -1.08
C ASP A 102 -15.04 17.41 -2.28
N LEU A 103 -15.81 17.39 -3.37
CA LEU A 103 -15.44 18.10 -4.59
C LEU A 103 -15.39 19.62 -4.35
N ARG A 104 -16.26 20.16 -3.49
CA ARG A 104 -16.31 21.60 -3.19
C ARG A 104 -15.02 22.06 -2.52
N ASP A 105 -14.50 21.28 -1.59
CA ASP A 105 -13.23 21.56 -0.91
C ASP A 105 -12.06 21.53 -1.90
N ASP A 106 -12.04 20.56 -2.81
CA ASP A 106 -11.03 20.48 -3.87
C ASP A 106 -11.09 21.72 -4.80
N ILE A 107 -12.30 22.15 -5.18
CA ILE A 107 -12.50 23.37 -6.00
C ILE A 107 -11.98 24.61 -5.25
N MET A 108 -12.36 24.77 -3.98
CA MET A 108 -11.89 25.88 -3.15
C MET A 108 -10.37 25.85 -2.97
N ARG A 109 -9.78 24.65 -2.83
CA ARG A 109 -8.33 24.49 -2.73
C ARG A 109 -7.62 24.87 -4.02
N LEU A 110 -8.18 24.56 -5.19
CA LEU A 110 -7.60 24.93 -6.49
C LEU A 110 -7.66 26.43 -6.79
N ASN A 111 -8.51 27.20 -6.10
CA ASN A 111 -8.45 28.66 -6.16
C ASN A 111 -7.19 29.24 -5.52
N SER A 112 -6.49 28.46 -4.70
CA SER A 112 -5.20 28.83 -4.12
C SER A 112 -4.05 28.21 -4.92
N LEU A 113 -2.84 28.74 -4.72
CA LEU A 113 -1.66 28.30 -5.47
C LEU A 113 -1.38 26.80 -5.29
N VAL A 114 -1.26 26.10 -6.43
CA VAL A 114 -0.86 24.68 -6.53
C VAL A 114 0.14 24.55 -7.66
N HIS A 115 1.27 23.88 -7.38
CA HIS A 115 2.32 23.60 -8.37
C HIS A 115 2.33 22.14 -8.80
N LEU A 116 2.05 21.23 -7.86
CA LEU A 116 2.02 19.78 -8.05
C LEU A 116 0.67 19.23 -7.59
N VAL A 117 0.02 18.46 -8.47
CA VAL A 117 -1.20 17.74 -8.15
C VAL A 117 -0.91 16.24 -8.13
N ILE A 118 -1.37 15.55 -7.09
CA ILE A 118 -1.35 14.09 -6.96
C ILE A 118 -2.79 13.61 -6.95
N ALA A 119 -3.18 12.76 -7.90
CA ALA A 119 -4.59 12.47 -8.10
C ALA A 119 -4.94 11.09 -8.62
N THR A 120 -6.18 10.67 -8.37
CA THR A 120 -6.80 9.53 -9.05
C THR A 120 -7.41 9.95 -10.40
N PRO A 121 -7.34 9.13 -11.46
CA PRO A 121 -7.73 9.50 -12.83
C PRO A 121 -9.10 10.18 -12.96
N GLY A 122 -10.15 9.56 -12.40
CA GLY A 122 -11.51 10.07 -12.56
C GLY A 122 -11.74 11.43 -11.90
N ARG A 123 -11.10 11.69 -10.76
CA ARG A 123 -11.27 12.96 -10.03
C ARG A 123 -10.54 14.11 -10.73
N ILE A 124 -9.31 13.89 -11.18
CA ILE A 124 -8.58 14.96 -11.88
C ILE A 124 -9.21 15.30 -13.22
N LEU A 125 -9.71 14.28 -13.96
CA LEU A 125 -10.42 14.52 -15.21
C LEU A 125 -11.68 15.37 -14.99
N ASP A 126 -12.48 15.08 -13.96
CA ASP A 126 -13.66 15.89 -13.61
C ASP A 126 -13.31 17.36 -13.31
N LEU A 127 -12.19 17.58 -12.59
CA LEU A 127 -11.72 18.94 -12.29
C LEU A 127 -11.18 19.67 -13.53
N MET A 128 -10.56 18.97 -14.47
CA MET A 128 -10.11 19.52 -15.77
C MET A 128 -11.29 19.85 -16.68
N GLU A 129 -12.27 18.94 -16.82
CA GLU A 129 -13.46 19.13 -17.65
C GLU A 129 -14.32 20.30 -17.16
N LYS A 130 -14.34 20.57 -15.85
CA LYS A 130 -15.01 21.74 -15.25
C LYS A 130 -14.21 23.04 -15.36
N GLY A 131 -12.99 23.01 -15.90
CA GLY A 131 -12.12 24.18 -16.00
C GLY A 131 -11.58 24.68 -14.66
N VAL A 132 -11.66 23.87 -13.60
CA VAL A 132 -11.17 24.22 -12.26
C VAL A 132 -9.67 23.95 -12.14
N ALA A 133 -9.20 22.84 -12.71
CA ALA A 133 -7.79 22.49 -12.77
C ALA A 133 -7.18 22.94 -14.12
N ASP A 134 -6.56 24.13 -14.15
CA ASP A 134 -5.78 24.58 -15.31
C ASP A 134 -4.44 23.84 -15.39
N VAL A 135 -4.37 22.87 -16.31
CA VAL A 135 -3.16 22.08 -16.60
C VAL A 135 -2.43 22.53 -17.87
N SER A 136 -2.77 23.70 -18.42
CA SER A 136 -2.13 24.25 -19.65
C SER A 136 -0.62 24.42 -19.54
N SER A 137 -0.07 24.50 -18.33
CA SER A 137 1.37 24.64 -18.05
C SER A 137 1.99 23.39 -17.42
N CYS A 138 1.25 22.28 -17.39
CA CYS A 138 1.70 21.02 -16.82
C CYS A 138 2.62 20.28 -17.79
N LYS A 139 3.93 20.44 -17.62
CA LYS A 139 4.94 19.85 -18.51
C LYS A 139 5.38 18.46 -18.08
N ILE A 140 5.01 18.02 -16.89
CA ILE A 140 5.44 16.74 -16.31
C ILE A 140 4.21 15.93 -15.93
N LEU A 141 4.14 14.70 -16.44
CA LEU A 141 3.10 13.74 -16.12
C LEU A 141 3.76 12.44 -15.63
N VAL A 142 3.38 12.00 -14.44
CA VAL A 142 3.89 10.76 -13.85
C VAL A 142 2.73 9.80 -13.65
N PHE A 143 2.91 8.55 -14.05
CA PHE A 143 2.02 7.43 -13.73
C PHE A 143 2.74 6.49 -12.77
N ASP A 144 2.18 6.30 -11.58
CA ASP A 144 2.65 5.32 -10.60
C ASP A 144 1.64 4.17 -10.49
N GLU A 145 2.13 2.93 -10.40
CA GLU A 145 1.35 1.69 -10.59
C GLU A 145 0.53 1.70 -11.91
N ALA A 146 1.23 1.89 -13.03
CA ALA A 146 0.62 2.12 -14.34
C ALA A 146 -0.18 0.92 -14.89
N ASP A 147 0.20 -0.32 -14.60
CA ASP A 147 -0.57 -1.52 -14.93
C ASP A 147 -2.03 -1.47 -14.43
N LYS A 148 -2.25 -0.93 -13.21
CA LYS A 148 -3.60 -0.70 -12.68
C LYS A 148 -4.31 0.46 -13.35
N LEU A 149 -3.59 1.55 -13.58
CA LEU A 149 -4.11 2.74 -14.23
C LEU A 149 -4.50 2.49 -15.69
N LEU A 150 -3.90 1.49 -16.33
CA LEU A 150 -4.09 1.14 -17.74
C LEU A 150 -4.92 -0.13 -17.92
N SER A 151 -5.67 -0.52 -16.89
CA SER A 151 -6.74 -1.51 -17.03
C SER A 151 -7.88 -0.96 -17.92
N GLN A 152 -8.67 -1.85 -18.52
CA GLN A 152 -9.69 -1.50 -19.53
C GLN A 152 -10.64 -0.39 -19.09
N ASP A 153 -10.95 -0.30 -17.79
CA ASP A 153 -11.88 0.68 -17.23
C ASP A 153 -11.33 2.12 -17.25
N PHE A 154 -10.01 2.31 -17.32
CA PHE A 154 -9.36 3.62 -17.14
C PHE A 154 -8.67 4.17 -18.40
N GLN A 155 -8.43 3.36 -19.43
CA GLN A 155 -7.73 3.82 -20.65
C GLN A 155 -8.41 5.05 -21.29
N GLY A 156 -9.73 5.02 -21.45
CA GLY A 156 -10.47 6.16 -22.03
C GLY A 156 -10.49 7.41 -21.14
N VAL A 157 -10.31 7.26 -19.82
CA VAL A 157 -10.17 8.39 -18.89
C VAL A 157 -8.80 9.05 -19.05
N LEU A 158 -7.74 8.23 -19.16
CA LEU A 158 -6.38 8.73 -19.31
C LEU A 158 -6.13 9.41 -20.66
N ASP A 159 -6.66 8.83 -21.75
CA ASP A 159 -6.59 9.45 -23.08
C ASP A 159 -7.21 10.86 -23.08
N ARG A 160 -8.38 11.03 -22.46
CA ARG A 160 -9.03 12.34 -22.34
C ARG A 160 -8.22 13.30 -21.47
N MET A 161 -7.70 12.82 -20.35
CA MET A 161 -6.86 13.63 -19.45
C MET A 161 -5.61 14.17 -20.17
N ILE A 162 -4.92 13.32 -20.94
CA ILE A 162 -3.71 13.71 -21.69
C ILE A 162 -4.04 14.78 -22.74
N ALA A 163 -5.25 14.78 -23.30
CA ALA A 163 -5.68 15.80 -24.26
C ALA A 163 -5.77 17.23 -23.68
N PHE A 164 -5.89 17.37 -22.35
CA PHE A 164 -5.85 18.69 -21.67
C PHE A 164 -4.43 19.23 -21.47
N LEU A 165 -3.41 18.37 -21.55
CA LEU A 165 -2.02 18.75 -21.31
C LEU A 165 -1.45 19.54 -22.49
N PRO A 166 -0.43 20.39 -22.26
CA PRO A 166 0.30 21.04 -23.34
C PRO A 166 0.89 20.00 -24.29
N LYS A 167 1.20 20.42 -25.52
CA LYS A 167 1.92 19.56 -26.47
C LYS A 167 3.24 19.12 -25.85
N ASP A 168 3.50 17.83 -25.96
CA ASP A 168 4.79 17.19 -25.65
C ASP A 168 5.17 17.24 -24.17
N PRO A 169 4.29 16.79 -23.24
CA PRO A 169 4.66 16.69 -21.84
C PRO A 169 5.73 15.61 -21.67
N GLN A 170 6.62 15.81 -20.69
CA GLN A 170 7.50 14.75 -20.22
C GLN A 170 6.64 13.73 -19.46
N VAL A 171 6.52 12.52 -20.03
CA VAL A 171 5.78 11.42 -19.42
C VAL A 171 6.77 10.47 -18.75
N MET A 172 6.49 10.10 -17.50
CA MET A 172 7.24 9.12 -16.71
C MET A 172 6.26 8.04 -16.25
N LEU A 173 6.59 6.77 -16.47
CA LEU A 173 5.69 5.64 -16.21
C LEU A 173 6.41 4.62 -15.34
N TYR A 174 5.81 4.27 -14.21
CA TYR A 174 6.31 3.29 -13.25
C TYR A 174 5.28 2.17 -13.13
N SER A 175 5.73 0.93 -13.32
CA SER A 175 4.87 -0.24 -13.27
C SER A 175 5.63 -1.44 -12.76
N ALA A 176 4.96 -2.28 -11.96
CA ALA A 176 5.50 -3.57 -11.54
C ALA A 176 5.36 -4.62 -12.64
N THR A 177 4.31 -4.51 -13.47
CA THR A 177 4.06 -5.40 -14.60
C THR A 177 3.82 -4.62 -15.90
N PHE A 178 4.11 -5.25 -17.04
CA PHE A 178 3.94 -4.64 -18.37
C PHE A 178 3.03 -5.49 -19.25
N PRO A 179 1.72 -5.57 -18.95
CA PRO A 179 0.75 -6.19 -19.85
C PRO A 179 0.65 -5.40 -21.16
N VAL A 180 0.05 -6.02 -22.20
CA VAL A 180 -0.10 -5.42 -23.54
C VAL A 180 -0.71 -4.01 -23.48
N THR A 181 -1.66 -3.77 -22.57
CA THR A 181 -2.29 -2.46 -22.38
C THR A 181 -1.31 -1.36 -21.96
N VAL A 182 -0.27 -1.69 -21.18
CA VAL A 182 0.80 -0.75 -20.80
C VAL A 182 1.68 -0.48 -22.02
N THR A 183 2.07 -1.51 -22.76
CA THR A 183 2.90 -1.38 -23.96
C THR A 183 2.23 -0.55 -25.06
N GLU A 184 0.92 -0.74 -25.26
CA GLU A 184 0.11 0.06 -26.19
C GLU A 184 0.06 1.54 -25.77
N PHE A 185 -0.14 1.80 -24.48
CA PHE A 185 -0.14 3.16 -23.94
C PHE A 185 1.22 3.84 -24.12
N MET A 186 2.33 3.14 -23.81
CA MET A 186 3.69 3.65 -24.00
C MET A 186 3.93 4.02 -25.46
N SER A 187 3.56 3.14 -26.39
CA SER A 187 3.72 3.37 -27.83
C SER A 187 2.92 4.57 -28.34
N LYS A 188 1.76 4.84 -27.74
CA LYS A 188 0.87 5.95 -28.12
C LYS A 188 1.29 7.30 -27.54
N HIS A 189 1.73 7.32 -26.28
CA HIS A 189 1.86 8.56 -25.51
C HIS A 189 3.29 8.92 -25.10
N MET A 190 4.24 7.98 -25.16
CA MET A 190 5.64 8.23 -24.78
C MET A 190 6.52 8.35 -26.03
N ARG A 191 7.37 9.38 -26.07
CA ARG A 191 8.30 9.61 -27.18
C ARG A 191 9.69 9.13 -26.82
N LYS A 192 10.14 8.05 -27.46
CA LYS A 192 11.47 7.45 -27.26
C LYS A 192 11.79 7.33 -25.74
N PRO A 193 10.95 6.61 -24.97
CA PRO A 193 11.17 6.49 -23.53
C PRO A 193 12.53 5.83 -23.27
N TYR A 194 13.21 6.30 -22.23
CA TYR A 194 14.36 5.58 -21.68
C TYR A 194 13.84 4.46 -20.80
N GLU A 195 14.06 3.22 -21.21
CA GLU A 195 13.60 2.04 -20.49
C GLU A 195 14.59 1.69 -19.38
N ILE A 196 14.10 1.73 -18.15
CA ILE A 196 14.83 1.31 -16.96
C ILE A 196 14.14 0.04 -16.47
N ASN A 197 14.76 -1.10 -16.72
CA ASN A 197 14.34 -2.35 -16.12
C ASN A 197 15.29 -2.71 -14.97
N LEU A 198 14.91 -2.35 -13.75
CA LEU A 198 15.61 -2.77 -12.54
C LEU A 198 15.18 -4.18 -12.07
N MET A 199 14.18 -4.77 -12.74
CA MET A 199 13.67 -6.11 -12.49
C MET A 199 14.21 -7.06 -13.57
N GLU A 200 15.51 -7.39 -13.51
CA GLU A 200 16.03 -8.53 -14.28
C GLU A 200 15.45 -9.87 -13.76
N GLU A 201 15.04 -9.88 -12.49
CA GLU A 201 14.15 -10.85 -11.88
C GLU A 201 13.01 -10.08 -11.19
N LEU A 202 11.77 -10.58 -11.20
CA LEU A 202 10.73 -10.08 -10.30
C LEU A 202 11.16 -10.44 -8.88
N THR A 203 12.03 -9.63 -8.30
CA THR A 203 12.72 -10.00 -7.08
C THR A 203 11.78 -9.80 -5.91
N LEU A 204 11.07 -10.88 -5.59
CA LEU A 204 10.62 -11.21 -4.24
C LEU A 204 11.83 -11.47 -3.31
N LEU A 205 12.95 -10.77 -3.54
CA LEU A 205 14.18 -10.91 -2.78
C LEU A 205 13.85 -10.60 -1.31
N GLY A 206 14.24 -11.50 -0.42
CA GLY A 206 13.96 -11.36 1.00
C GLY A 206 12.57 -11.83 1.43
N VAL A 207 11.68 -12.22 0.51
CA VAL A 207 10.38 -12.83 0.84
C VAL A 207 10.43 -14.34 0.63
N THR A 208 10.50 -15.10 1.72
CA THR A 208 10.38 -16.56 1.67
C THR A 208 8.93 -16.96 1.47
N GLN A 209 8.66 -17.78 0.45
CA GLN A 209 7.29 -18.11 0.05
C GLN A 209 6.95 -19.58 0.31
N TYR A 210 5.87 -19.79 1.05
CA TYR A 210 5.35 -21.11 1.36
C TYR A 210 3.90 -21.29 0.92
N TYR A 211 3.49 -22.53 0.69
CA TYR A 211 2.10 -22.91 0.58
C TYR A 211 1.73 -24.04 1.56
N ALA A 212 0.48 -24.02 2.02
CA ALA A 212 -0.13 -25.08 2.81
C ALA A 212 -1.38 -25.59 2.10
N TYR A 213 -1.42 -26.89 1.79
CA TYR A 213 -2.63 -27.52 1.29
C TYR A 213 -3.67 -27.62 2.40
N VAL A 214 -4.83 -26.98 2.19
CA VAL A 214 -5.91 -26.93 3.16
C VAL A 214 -7.26 -27.01 2.48
N GLN A 215 -8.21 -27.69 3.12
CA GLN A 215 -9.61 -27.57 2.73
C GLN A 215 -10.19 -26.26 3.25
N GLU A 216 -11.23 -25.74 2.60
CA GLU A 216 -11.85 -24.46 2.98
C GLU A 216 -12.28 -24.42 4.46
N LYS A 217 -12.87 -25.52 4.96
CA LYS A 217 -13.26 -25.67 6.37
C LYS A 217 -12.08 -25.68 7.35
N GLN A 218 -10.87 -25.99 6.89
CA GLN A 218 -9.65 -26.08 7.70
C GLN A 218 -8.84 -24.78 7.72
N LYS A 219 -9.12 -23.81 6.83
CA LYS A 219 -8.33 -22.58 6.71
C LYS A 219 -8.17 -21.82 8.03
N VAL A 220 -9.27 -21.64 8.79
CA VAL A 220 -9.22 -20.93 10.08
C VAL A 220 -8.38 -21.69 11.11
N HIS A 221 -8.45 -23.02 11.11
CA HIS A 221 -7.63 -23.85 12.00
C HIS A 221 -6.14 -23.79 11.62
N CYS A 222 -5.83 -23.83 10.33
CA CYS A 222 -4.48 -23.63 9.82
C CYS A 222 -3.94 -22.24 10.23
N LEU A 223 -4.73 -21.19 10.04
CA LEU A 223 -4.37 -19.83 10.43
C LEU A 223 -4.05 -19.71 11.93
N ASN A 224 -4.88 -20.30 12.80
CA ASN A 224 -4.62 -20.33 14.24
C ASN A 224 -3.31 -21.07 14.57
N THR A 225 -3.00 -22.14 13.83
CA THR A 225 -1.73 -22.86 13.99
C THR A 225 -0.53 -21.99 13.58
N LEU A 226 -0.64 -21.23 12.48
CA LEU A 226 0.38 -20.29 12.05
C LEU A 226 0.62 -19.19 13.09
N PHE A 227 -0.45 -18.61 13.63
CA PHE A 227 -0.37 -17.57 14.67
C PHE A 227 0.28 -18.03 15.98
N ARG A 228 0.29 -19.34 16.26
CA ARG A 228 0.96 -19.93 17.42
C ARG A 228 2.42 -20.28 17.15
N LYS A 229 2.73 -20.69 15.92
CA LYS A 229 4.07 -21.18 15.54
C LYS A 229 5.02 -20.07 15.10
N LEU A 230 4.51 -18.99 14.52
CA LEU A 230 5.31 -17.93 13.92
C LEU A 230 5.53 -16.78 14.90
N GLN A 231 6.73 -16.19 14.87
CA GLN A 231 7.06 -14.96 15.59
C GLN A 231 6.59 -13.72 14.80
N ILE A 232 5.29 -13.46 14.87
CA ILE A 232 4.66 -12.37 14.12
C ILE A 232 4.86 -11.04 14.85
N ASN A 233 5.50 -10.06 14.19
CA ASN A 233 5.50 -8.67 14.64
C ASN A 233 4.15 -8.03 14.27
N GLN A 234 3.94 -7.82 12.97
CA GLN A 234 2.62 -7.55 12.38
C GLN A 234 2.37 -8.46 11.19
N SER A 235 1.10 -8.79 10.94
CA SER A 235 0.69 -9.56 9.77
C SER A 235 -0.42 -8.91 8.97
N ILE A 236 -0.38 -9.14 7.66
CA ILE A 236 -1.48 -8.82 6.76
C ILE A 236 -2.07 -10.12 6.20
N ILE A 237 -3.39 -10.25 6.28
CA ILE A 237 -4.14 -11.43 5.83
C ILE A 237 -5.06 -11.02 4.69
N PHE A 238 -4.85 -11.61 3.52
CA PHE A 238 -5.61 -11.28 2.32
C PHE A 238 -6.76 -12.25 2.07
N CYS A 239 -7.94 -11.70 1.80
CA CYS A 239 -9.13 -12.42 1.35
C CYS A 239 -9.62 -11.88 0.00
N ASN A 240 -10.25 -12.74 -0.79
CA ASN A 240 -10.70 -12.39 -2.15
C ASN A 240 -12.04 -11.63 -2.18
N SER A 241 -12.76 -11.50 -1.07
CA SER A 241 -14.03 -10.75 -1.02
C SER A 241 -14.23 -10.00 0.29
N THR A 242 -14.99 -8.90 0.24
CA THR A 242 -15.26 -8.03 1.40
C THR A 242 -16.01 -8.76 2.50
N GLN A 243 -16.97 -9.62 2.14
CA GLN A 243 -17.72 -10.44 3.10
C GLN A 243 -16.79 -11.40 3.85
N ARG A 244 -15.81 -11.99 3.15
CA ARG A 244 -14.84 -12.89 3.78
C ARG A 244 -13.90 -12.16 4.71
N VAL A 245 -13.49 -10.94 4.37
CA VAL A 245 -12.71 -10.06 5.25
C VAL A 245 -13.42 -9.87 6.59
N GLU A 246 -14.70 -9.47 6.57
CA GLU A 246 -15.48 -9.25 7.79
C GLU A 246 -15.69 -10.54 8.60
N LEU A 247 -16.06 -11.64 7.93
CA LEU A 247 -16.28 -12.94 8.59
C LEU A 247 -15.00 -13.48 9.21
N LEU A 248 -13.86 -13.35 8.53
CA LEU A 248 -12.58 -13.82 9.04
C LEU A 248 -12.12 -12.95 10.22
N ALA A 249 -12.21 -11.62 10.11
CA ALA A 249 -11.86 -10.72 11.21
C ALA A 249 -12.69 -11.01 12.47
N LYS A 250 -14.00 -11.24 12.32
CA LYS A 250 -14.87 -11.64 13.43
C LYS A 250 -14.39 -12.94 14.08
N LYS A 251 -14.13 -13.98 13.28
CA LYS A 251 -13.65 -15.28 13.80
C LYS A 251 -12.29 -15.18 14.49
N ILE A 252 -11.34 -14.43 13.91
CA ILE A 252 -10.01 -14.22 14.50
C ILE A 252 -10.12 -13.51 15.86
N THR A 253 -11.01 -12.51 15.94
CA THR A 253 -11.29 -11.77 17.19
C THR A 253 -11.93 -12.68 18.23
N GLU A 254 -12.89 -13.53 17.85
CA GLU A 254 -13.52 -14.52 18.74
C GLU A 254 -12.52 -15.54 19.31
N ILE A 255 -11.49 -15.89 18.55
CA ILE A 255 -10.41 -16.79 18.99
C ILE A 255 -9.42 -16.08 19.94
N GLY A 256 -9.52 -14.76 20.09
CA GLY A 256 -8.73 -13.97 21.04
C GLY A 256 -7.54 -13.23 20.43
N TYR A 257 -7.43 -13.16 19.09
CA TYR A 257 -6.38 -12.38 18.44
C TYR A 257 -6.86 -10.96 18.13
N SER A 258 -6.01 -9.97 18.40
CA SER A 258 -6.25 -8.59 17.96
C SER A 258 -6.12 -8.50 16.43
N CYS A 259 -7.20 -8.09 15.76
CA CYS A 259 -7.15 -7.76 14.34
C CYS A 259 -7.99 -6.52 14.01
N TYR A 260 -7.52 -5.71 13.07
CA TYR A 260 -8.36 -4.79 12.33
C TYR A 260 -8.73 -5.42 10.98
N TYR A 261 -9.71 -4.82 10.32
CA TYR A 261 -10.07 -5.20 8.97
C TYR A 261 -10.36 -4.00 8.09
N ILE A 262 -10.15 -4.18 6.78
CA ILE A 262 -10.33 -3.12 5.79
C ILE A 262 -10.67 -3.67 4.42
N HIS A 263 -11.70 -3.10 3.79
CA HIS A 263 -12.14 -3.50 2.45
C HIS A 263 -12.84 -2.34 1.71
N SER A 264 -13.07 -2.52 0.42
CA SER A 264 -13.58 -1.47 -0.49
C SER A 264 -14.94 -0.89 -0.11
N ARG A 265 -15.83 -1.68 0.52
CA ARG A 265 -17.16 -1.22 0.98
C ARG A 265 -17.16 -0.30 2.21
N MET A 266 -16.02 -0.15 2.90
CA MET A 266 -15.93 0.76 4.06
C MET A 266 -15.82 2.21 3.61
N ALA A 267 -16.45 3.10 4.39
CA ALA A 267 -16.27 4.54 4.20
C ALA A 267 -14.79 4.92 4.34
N GLN A 268 -14.32 5.85 3.51
CA GLN A 268 -12.90 6.18 3.39
C GLN A 268 -12.29 6.62 4.72
N ASN A 269 -13.00 7.43 5.50
CA ASN A 269 -12.48 7.93 6.78
C ASN A 269 -12.19 6.78 7.76
N HIS A 270 -13.02 5.74 7.76
CA HIS A 270 -12.77 4.54 8.56
C HIS A 270 -11.56 3.75 8.04
N ARG A 271 -11.42 3.63 6.71
CA ARG A 271 -10.25 2.99 6.08
C ARG A 271 -8.95 3.68 6.47
N ASN A 272 -8.93 5.01 6.35
CA ASN A 272 -7.77 5.84 6.70
C ASN A 272 -7.39 5.68 8.19
N ARG A 273 -8.39 5.65 9.08
CA ARG A 273 -8.15 5.47 10.51
C ARG A 273 -7.65 4.06 10.84
N VAL A 274 -8.28 3.01 10.33
CA VAL A 274 -7.79 1.63 10.50
C VAL A 274 -6.35 1.49 10.02
N PHE A 275 -6.05 2.06 8.86
CA PHE A 275 -4.72 2.03 8.28
C PHE A 275 -3.70 2.77 9.16
N HIS A 276 -4.05 3.96 9.64
CA HIS A 276 -3.22 4.75 10.55
C HIS A 276 -2.94 4.01 11.86
N ASP A 277 -3.99 3.49 12.50
CA ASP A 277 -3.90 2.75 13.77
C ASP A 277 -3.05 1.48 13.59
N PHE A 278 -3.21 0.76 12.47
CA PHE A 278 -2.38 -0.41 12.15
C PHE A 278 -0.92 -0.03 11.93
N ARG A 279 -0.64 1.03 11.17
CA ARG A 279 0.74 1.52 10.92
C ARG A 279 1.45 1.95 12.20
N GLN A 280 0.72 2.45 13.20
CA GLN A 280 1.26 2.79 14.52
C GLN A 280 1.48 1.56 15.44
N GLY A 281 1.17 0.35 14.96
CA GLY A 281 1.32 -0.86 15.75
C GLY A 281 0.24 -1.05 16.82
N ASN A 282 -0.90 -0.33 16.73
CA ASN A 282 -2.02 -0.49 17.67
C ASN A 282 -2.69 -1.86 17.55
N CYS A 283 -2.48 -2.56 16.42
CA CYS A 283 -2.96 -3.91 16.20
C CYS A 283 -1.91 -4.76 15.48
N ARG A 284 -1.78 -6.04 15.86
CA ARG A 284 -0.85 -6.98 15.23
C ARG A 284 -1.30 -7.47 13.86
N ASN A 285 -2.60 -7.69 13.66
CA ASN A 285 -3.08 -8.32 12.44
C ASN A 285 -4.03 -7.38 11.67
N LEU A 286 -3.92 -7.39 10.35
CA LEU A 286 -4.84 -6.67 9.46
C LEU A 286 -5.42 -7.61 8.43
N VAL A 287 -6.74 -7.80 8.46
CA VAL A 287 -7.46 -8.59 7.45
C VAL A 287 -7.95 -7.65 6.34
N CYS A 288 -7.61 -7.92 5.09
CA CYS A 288 -7.99 -7.01 4.00
C CYS A 288 -8.28 -7.70 2.67
N SER A 289 -8.98 -6.96 1.80
CA SER A 289 -9.05 -7.28 0.37
C SER A 289 -7.87 -6.67 -0.38
N ASP A 290 -7.82 -6.83 -1.70
CA ASP A 290 -6.79 -6.28 -2.62
C ASP A 290 -6.73 -4.74 -2.71
N LEU A 291 -7.33 -4.05 -1.74
CA LEU A 291 -7.37 -2.59 -1.64
C LEU A 291 -6.06 -2.05 -1.05
N LEU A 292 -5.45 -2.77 -0.11
CA LEU A 292 -4.27 -2.32 0.64
C LEU A 292 -2.92 -2.75 0.05
N THR A 293 -2.93 -3.52 -1.03
CA THR A 293 -1.73 -4.15 -1.59
C THR A 293 -0.82 -3.20 -2.35
N ARG A 294 -1.07 -1.89 -2.31
CA ARG A 294 -0.62 -0.94 -3.34
C ARG A 294 0.08 0.25 -2.72
N GLY A 295 1.32 0.52 -3.11
CA GLY A 295 2.17 1.61 -2.63
C GLY A 295 2.55 1.60 -1.14
N ILE A 296 1.77 0.94 -0.31
CA ILE A 296 1.85 0.98 1.14
C ILE A 296 3.02 0.16 1.67
N ASP A 297 3.92 0.85 2.37
CA ASP A 297 5.03 0.26 3.10
C ASP A 297 4.72 0.24 4.60
N ILE A 298 4.77 -0.95 5.21
CA ILE A 298 4.72 -1.10 6.67
C ILE A 298 5.86 -2.03 7.04
N GLN A 299 6.99 -1.44 7.41
CA GLN A 299 8.24 -2.15 7.73
C GLN A 299 8.07 -3.19 8.86
N ALA A 300 7.13 -2.97 9.78
CA ALA A 300 6.82 -3.89 10.86
C ALA A 300 6.07 -5.16 10.42
N VAL A 301 5.62 -5.25 9.16
CA VAL A 301 4.95 -6.44 8.62
C VAL A 301 6.00 -7.44 8.13
N ASN A 302 6.22 -8.48 8.94
CA ASN A 302 7.14 -9.57 8.60
C ASN A 302 6.42 -10.84 8.10
N VAL A 303 5.09 -10.92 8.26
CA VAL A 303 4.30 -12.08 7.81
C VAL A 303 3.12 -11.64 6.94
N VAL A 304 3.05 -12.14 5.71
CA VAL A 304 1.90 -11.99 4.82
C VAL A 304 1.20 -13.33 4.65
N ILE A 305 -0.12 -13.36 4.79
CA ILE A 305 -0.91 -14.59 4.65
C ILE A 305 -1.97 -14.41 3.57
N ASN A 306 -1.86 -15.17 2.48
CA ASN A 306 -2.94 -15.32 1.51
C ASN A 306 -3.93 -16.36 2.05
N PHE A 307 -4.93 -15.90 2.81
CA PHE A 307 -6.00 -16.77 3.30
C PHE A 307 -6.85 -17.29 2.14
N ASP A 308 -7.08 -16.44 1.14
CA ASP A 308 -7.53 -16.84 -0.18
C ASP A 308 -6.43 -16.57 -1.19
N PHE A 309 -6.08 -17.61 -1.96
CA PHE A 309 -5.06 -17.46 -2.98
C PHE A 309 -5.54 -16.52 -4.11
N PRO A 310 -4.71 -15.57 -4.57
CA PRO A 310 -5.10 -14.63 -5.61
C PRO A 310 -5.26 -15.32 -6.96
N ARG A 311 -6.06 -14.72 -7.85
CA ARG A 311 -6.38 -15.30 -9.15
C ARG A 311 -5.30 -15.10 -10.21
N ASN A 312 -4.45 -14.08 -10.07
CA ASN A 312 -3.43 -13.73 -11.07
C ASN A 312 -2.11 -13.33 -10.41
N ALA A 313 -1.02 -13.41 -11.18
CA ALA A 313 0.33 -13.14 -10.72
C ALA A 313 0.53 -11.70 -10.26
N GLU A 314 -0.08 -10.75 -10.96
CA GLU A 314 -0.03 -9.32 -10.61
C GLU A 314 -0.59 -9.05 -9.20
N THR A 315 -1.75 -9.63 -8.87
CA THR A 315 -2.33 -9.47 -7.52
C THR A 315 -1.46 -10.15 -6.47
N TYR A 316 -0.90 -11.33 -6.77
CA TYR A 316 0.03 -12.01 -5.88
C TYR A 316 1.25 -11.15 -5.57
N LEU A 317 1.91 -10.64 -6.61
CA LEU A 317 3.06 -9.75 -6.49
C LEU A 317 2.75 -8.53 -5.62
N HIS A 318 1.60 -7.88 -5.83
CA HIS A 318 1.20 -6.73 -5.03
C HIS A 318 0.94 -7.07 -3.55
N ARG A 319 0.39 -8.27 -3.27
CA ARG A 319 0.15 -8.73 -1.90
C ARG A 319 1.44 -8.99 -1.14
N ILE A 320 2.38 -9.69 -1.75
CA ILE A 320 3.57 -10.19 -1.06
C ILE A 320 4.81 -9.30 -1.22
N GLY A 321 4.84 -8.42 -2.24
CA GLY A 321 5.90 -7.41 -2.45
C GLY A 321 5.95 -6.30 -1.39
N ARG A 322 5.31 -6.53 -0.24
CA ARG A 322 5.20 -5.62 0.91
C ARG A 322 6.20 -5.93 2.00
N SER A 323 6.73 -7.17 2.07
CA SER A 323 7.56 -7.66 3.17
C SER A 323 9.03 -7.90 2.78
N GLY A 324 9.56 -7.17 1.80
CA GLY A 324 10.87 -7.45 1.18
C GLY A 324 11.61 -6.23 0.64
N ARG A 325 11.38 -5.04 1.19
CA ARG A 325 12.05 -3.82 0.73
C ARG A 325 13.43 -3.72 1.37
N PHE A 326 14.46 -3.42 0.56
CA PHE A 326 15.87 -3.18 0.94
C PHE A 326 16.32 -3.80 2.28
N GLY A 327 16.49 -5.12 2.31
CA GLY A 327 17.06 -5.85 3.44
C GLY A 327 16.07 -6.30 4.53
N HIS A 328 14.78 -6.02 4.39
CA HIS A 328 13.75 -6.58 5.25
C HIS A 328 13.41 -8.02 4.84
N LEU A 329 13.60 -8.95 5.77
CA LEU A 329 13.24 -10.36 5.61
C LEU A 329 11.78 -10.57 6.00
N GLY A 330 11.04 -11.31 5.19
CA GLY A 330 9.64 -11.60 5.42
C GLY A 330 9.23 -12.96 4.90
N ILE A 331 8.10 -13.46 5.39
CA ILE A 331 7.51 -14.71 4.90
C ILE A 331 6.11 -14.47 4.34
N ALA A 332 5.82 -15.11 3.20
CA ALA A 332 4.51 -15.15 2.59
C ALA A 332 3.97 -16.59 2.65
N ILE A 333 2.81 -16.78 3.28
CA ILE A 333 2.18 -18.11 3.43
C ILE A 333 0.86 -18.14 2.67
N ASN A 334 0.71 -19.13 1.80
CA ASN A 334 -0.41 -19.30 0.90
C ASN A 334 -1.28 -20.48 1.32
N LEU A 335 -2.56 -20.24 1.62
CA LEU A 335 -3.53 -21.30 1.87
C LEU A 335 -4.13 -21.78 0.55
N ILE A 336 -3.74 -22.97 0.11
CA ILE A 336 -4.07 -23.52 -1.21
C ILE A 336 -5.14 -24.59 -1.07
N THR A 337 -6.28 -24.37 -1.71
CA THR A 337 -7.33 -25.39 -1.86
C THR A 337 -7.11 -26.23 -3.11
N TYR A 338 -7.96 -27.25 -3.32
CA TYR A 338 -7.90 -28.10 -4.51
C TYR A 338 -8.01 -27.29 -5.82
N ASP A 339 -8.87 -26.28 -5.83
CA ASP A 339 -9.17 -25.44 -7.00
C ASP A 339 -8.04 -24.45 -7.31
N ASP A 340 -7.23 -24.09 -6.30
CA ASP A 340 -6.14 -23.13 -6.44
C ASP A 340 -4.88 -23.74 -7.11
N ARG A 341 -4.80 -25.07 -7.25
CA ARG A 341 -3.58 -25.78 -7.73
C ARG A 341 -3.12 -25.36 -9.11
N HIS A 342 -4.04 -25.13 -10.04
CA HIS A 342 -3.71 -24.67 -11.38
C HIS A 342 -3.23 -23.22 -11.35
N THR A 343 -3.88 -22.38 -10.54
CA THR A 343 -3.52 -20.98 -10.35
C THR A 343 -2.15 -20.83 -9.72
N LEU A 344 -1.81 -21.66 -8.71
CA LEU A 344 -0.51 -21.70 -8.06
C LEU A 344 0.62 -21.90 -9.09
N ARG A 345 0.52 -22.97 -9.89
CA ARG A 345 1.52 -23.27 -10.92
C ARG A 345 1.64 -22.18 -11.98
N ARG A 346 0.51 -21.59 -12.36
CA ARG A 346 0.50 -20.46 -13.31
C ARG A 346 1.25 -19.26 -12.75
N ILE A 347 0.96 -18.88 -11.49
CA ILE A 347 1.61 -17.75 -10.83
C ILE A 347 3.11 -18.00 -10.64
N GLU A 348 3.52 -19.22 -10.23
CA GLU A 348 4.95 -19.59 -10.15
C GLU A 348 5.67 -19.43 -11.48
N SER A 349 5.05 -19.88 -12.57
CA SER A 349 5.60 -19.78 -13.93
C SER A 349 5.68 -18.32 -14.41
N GLU A 350 4.61 -17.55 -14.26
CA GLU A 350 4.53 -16.14 -14.69
C GLU A 350 5.52 -15.25 -13.93
N LEU A 351 5.68 -15.46 -12.62
CA LEU A 351 6.59 -14.69 -11.77
C LEU A 351 8.01 -15.28 -11.71
N ARG A 352 8.24 -16.44 -12.34
CA ARG A 352 9.50 -17.20 -12.27
C ARG A 352 10.00 -17.37 -10.83
N THR A 353 9.07 -17.69 -9.92
CA THR A 353 9.35 -17.85 -8.49
C THR A 353 9.01 -19.26 -8.02
N GLN A 354 9.55 -19.64 -6.86
CA GLN A 354 9.25 -20.93 -6.24
C GLN A 354 8.47 -20.72 -4.94
N ILE A 355 7.29 -21.32 -4.85
CA ILE A 355 6.47 -21.34 -3.66
C ILE A 355 6.59 -22.74 -3.08
N GLN A 356 7.33 -22.88 -1.99
CA GLN A 356 7.67 -24.18 -1.43
C GLN A 356 6.56 -24.73 -0.52
N PRO A 357 6.41 -26.05 -0.36
CA PRO A 357 5.52 -26.58 0.68
C PRO A 357 6.00 -26.10 2.06
N ILE A 358 5.08 -25.69 2.91
CA ILE A 358 5.42 -25.19 4.25
C ILE A 358 6.11 -26.30 5.07
N PRO A 359 7.31 -26.06 5.63
CA PRO A 359 7.97 -27.04 6.49
C PRO A 359 7.25 -27.18 7.84
N LYS A 360 7.59 -28.23 8.59
CA LYS A 360 7.02 -28.45 9.95
C LYS A 360 7.35 -27.31 10.92
N ALA A 361 8.54 -26.72 10.75
CA ALA A 361 9.04 -25.55 11.46
C ALA A 361 9.67 -24.59 10.44
N VAL A 362 9.36 -23.30 10.58
CA VAL A 362 9.90 -22.23 9.74
C VAL A 362 11.02 -21.57 10.52
N ASP A 363 12.20 -21.44 9.91
CA ASP A 363 13.35 -20.79 10.54
C ASP A 363 13.06 -19.30 10.80
N PRO A 364 13.12 -18.82 12.06
CA PRO A 364 12.95 -17.41 12.40
C PRO A 364 13.86 -16.47 11.62
N LYS A 365 15.08 -16.89 11.26
CA LYS A 365 16.04 -16.07 10.48
C LYS A 365 15.48 -15.60 9.14
N LEU A 366 14.46 -16.28 8.61
CA LEU A 366 13.85 -15.94 7.32
C LEU A 366 12.88 -14.74 7.41
N TYR A 367 12.50 -14.30 8.62
CA TYR A 367 11.49 -13.25 8.79
C TYR A 367 11.59 -12.47 10.13
N VAL A 368 12.65 -12.70 10.90
CA VAL A 368 12.95 -12.04 12.17
C VAL A 368 14.38 -11.52 12.06
N ALA A 369 14.61 -10.26 12.44
CA ALA A 369 15.92 -9.64 12.32
C ALA A 369 16.92 -10.23 13.33
N ASP A 370 18.20 -10.36 12.95
CA ASP A 370 19.25 -11.04 13.76
C ASP A 370 19.39 -10.49 15.19
N ALA A 371 19.20 -9.18 15.38
CA ALA A 371 19.22 -8.53 16.70
C ALA A 371 18.19 -9.10 17.68
N GLN A 372 17.12 -9.72 17.18
CA GLN A 372 16.01 -10.26 17.96
C GLN A 372 16.14 -11.76 18.23
N ILE A 373 17.10 -12.43 17.58
CA ILE A 373 17.36 -13.86 17.75
C ILE A 373 18.28 -14.09 18.95
N CYS A 374 19.18 -13.15 19.22
CA CYS A 374 20.15 -13.25 20.33
C CYS A 374 19.51 -13.07 21.72
N ASP A 375 18.44 -12.26 21.85
CA ASP A 375 17.74 -12.02 23.12
C ASP A 375 16.89 -13.21 23.60
N ALA A 376 16.66 -14.23 22.76
CA ALA A 376 15.86 -15.40 23.11
C ALA A 376 16.67 -16.53 23.79
N ASP A 377 18.01 -16.47 23.70
CA ASP A 377 18.92 -17.52 24.19
C ASP A 377 19.67 -17.14 25.48
N GLU A 378 19.38 -15.99 26.10
CA GLU A 378 19.91 -15.68 27.44
C GLU A 378 19.08 -16.40 28.53
N PRO A 379 19.67 -17.34 29.30
CA PRO A 379 18.98 -17.92 30.44
C PRO A 379 18.70 -16.85 31.50
N GLU A 380 17.47 -16.80 32.01
CA GLU A 380 17.11 -15.92 33.12
C GLU A 380 18.13 -16.05 34.26
N PRO A 381 18.66 -14.94 34.82
CA PRO A 381 19.53 -15.02 35.97
C PRO A 381 18.72 -15.57 37.14
N HIS A 382 19.07 -16.78 37.58
CA HIS A 382 18.56 -17.37 38.81
C HIS A 382 18.80 -16.41 39.97
N HIS A 383 17.73 -15.91 40.57
CA HIS A 383 17.74 -15.23 41.86
C HIS A 383 17.29 -16.18 42.97
#